data_AF-A0A7S0NPW3-F1
#
_entry.id   AF-A0A7S0NPW3-F1
#
_cell.length_a   1.000
_cell.length_b   1.000
_cell.length_c   1.000
_cell.angle_alpha   90.00
_cell.angle_beta   90.00
_cell.angle_gamma   90.00
#
_symmetry.space_group_name_H-M   'P 1'
#
loop_
_entity.id
_entity.type
_entity.pdbx_description
1 polymer ?
#
loop_
_entity_poly.entity_id
_entity_poly.type
_entity_poly.pdbx_seq_one_letter_code
_entity_poly.pdbx_strand_id
1 'polypeptide(L)'
;KGFTLACKLSVQKASARRPSGDDTGRSFARAKGELQNNGELARELVLRFCTGISKALLSSVVLEKLVVSIPEEAPAVCVRAQREYLEHLGIEMEWGCQALARVPQRFADDGEVMQAFKGFTLACTLSVQKASAMRSERAARADVEETKSKVGRKQFAAAAGPLQSSGEVGRELLLRFCFGVVRALLSEPVQAMLAAKSESEARAACVRVQ
;
A
#
# COMPACT_ATOMS: atom_id res chain seq x y z
N LYS A 1 18.48 -10.51 -3.95
CA LYS A 1 18.20 -11.91 -3.51
C LYS A 1 16.74 -12.15 -3.07
N GLY A 2 15.90 -11.12 -2.81
CA GLY A 2 14.56 -11.32 -2.25
C GLY A 2 13.45 -11.82 -3.20
N PHE A 3 13.48 -11.47 -4.50
CA PHE A 3 12.35 -11.80 -5.39
C PHE A 3 12.27 -13.29 -5.79
N THR A 4 13.43 -13.95 -5.87
CA THR A 4 13.52 -15.39 -6.16
C THR A 4 12.90 -16.24 -5.04
N LEU A 5 12.79 -15.71 -3.82
CA LEU A 5 12.20 -16.42 -2.67
C LEU A 5 10.67 -16.40 -2.71
N ALA A 6 10.04 -15.28 -3.09
CA ALA A 6 8.59 -15.19 -3.15
C ALA A 6 7.99 -16.17 -4.18
N CYS A 7 8.60 -16.25 -5.38
CA CYS A 7 8.13 -17.18 -6.41
C CYS A 7 8.41 -18.66 -6.03
N LYS A 8 9.53 -18.94 -5.34
CA LYS A 8 9.85 -20.30 -4.87
C LYS A 8 8.94 -20.78 -3.73
N LEU A 9 8.51 -19.90 -2.84
CA LEU A 9 7.67 -20.25 -1.68
C LEU A 9 6.20 -20.50 -2.06
N SER A 10 5.68 -19.85 -3.11
CA SER A 10 4.28 -20.04 -3.54
C SER A 10 4.02 -21.36 -4.26
N VAL A 11 5.03 -21.93 -4.94
CA VAL A 11 4.87 -23.14 -5.77
C VAL A 11 4.73 -24.42 -4.92
N GLN A 12 5.36 -24.49 -3.74
CA GLN A 12 5.36 -25.74 -2.96
C GLN A 12 4.08 -25.99 -2.15
N LYS A 13 3.22 -24.98 -1.93
CA LYS A 13 2.04 -25.11 -1.05
C LYS A 13 0.68 -25.05 -1.76
N ALA A 14 0.64 -24.74 -3.06
CA ALA A 14 -0.62 -24.50 -3.79
C ALA A 14 -1.11 -25.66 -4.68
N SER A 15 -0.53 -26.88 -4.57
CA SER A 15 -0.91 -28.05 -5.37
C SER A 15 -2.22 -28.73 -4.91
N ALA A 16 -3.18 -27.97 -4.37
CA ALA A 16 -4.45 -28.49 -3.87
C ALA A 16 -5.62 -27.94 -4.69
N ARG A 17 -6.14 -28.78 -5.60
CA ARG A 17 -7.42 -28.72 -6.34
C ARG A 17 -7.80 -27.37 -6.96
N ARG A 18 -7.84 -27.31 -8.30
CA ARG A 18 -8.47 -26.20 -9.05
C ARG A 18 -9.95 -26.09 -8.62
N PRO A 19 -10.38 -25.00 -7.95
CA PRO A 19 -11.79 -24.77 -7.73
C PRO A 19 -12.46 -24.53 -9.09
N SER A 20 -13.44 -25.35 -9.44
CA SER A 20 -14.24 -25.21 -10.67
C SER A 20 -15.34 -24.16 -10.55
N GLY A 21 -15.14 -23.14 -9.71
CA GLY A 21 -16.17 -22.16 -9.34
C GLY A 21 -15.93 -20.81 -9.99
N ASP A 22 -17.01 -20.24 -10.52
CA ASP A 22 -17.23 -18.90 -11.06
C ASP A 22 -16.01 -17.95 -11.15
N ASP A 23 -15.73 -17.47 -12.37
CA ASP A 23 -14.75 -16.41 -12.70
C ASP A 23 -15.04 -15.05 -12.02
N THR A 24 -16.07 -14.94 -11.17
CA THR A 24 -16.45 -13.73 -10.43
C THR A 24 -15.40 -13.37 -9.39
N GLY A 25 -14.40 -12.59 -9.80
CA GLY A 25 -13.35 -12.09 -8.90
C GLY A 25 -11.98 -11.94 -9.56
N ARG A 26 -11.82 -12.47 -10.78
CA ARG A 26 -10.58 -12.37 -11.54
C ARG A 26 -10.38 -10.94 -12.03
N SER A 27 -9.12 -10.51 -12.03
CA SER A 27 -8.73 -9.19 -12.50
C SER A 27 -8.54 -9.16 -14.02
N PHE A 28 -8.34 -10.34 -14.63
CA PHE A 28 -8.11 -10.50 -16.07
C PHE A 28 -8.98 -11.61 -16.63
N ALA A 29 -9.53 -11.39 -17.82
CA ALA A 29 -10.24 -12.42 -18.57
C ALA A 29 -9.24 -13.47 -19.10
N ARG A 30 -9.56 -14.75 -18.91
CA ARG A 30 -8.76 -15.86 -19.43
C ARG A 30 -8.75 -15.84 -20.98
N ALA A 31 -7.61 -16.20 -21.58
CA ALA A 31 -7.52 -16.34 -23.03
C ALA A 31 -8.48 -17.43 -23.55
N LYS A 32 -9.03 -17.22 -24.76
CA LYS A 32 -9.85 -18.23 -25.44
C LYS A 32 -8.93 -19.30 -26.02
N GLY A 33 -9.22 -20.57 -25.74
CA GLY A 33 -8.51 -21.72 -26.32
C GLY A 33 -7.62 -22.49 -25.33
N GLU A 34 -6.79 -23.37 -25.88
CA GLU A 34 -5.82 -24.15 -25.11
C GLU A 34 -4.68 -23.26 -24.62
N LEU A 35 -4.35 -23.37 -23.33
CA LEU A 35 -3.25 -22.61 -22.74
C LEU A 35 -1.92 -23.30 -23.04
N GLN A 36 -0.90 -22.52 -23.42
CA GLN A 36 0.46 -23.01 -23.57
C GLN A 36 0.96 -23.55 -22.23
N ASN A 37 1.33 -24.83 -22.21
CA ASN A 37 1.79 -25.56 -21.02
C ASN A 37 3.13 -26.30 -21.26
N ASN A 38 3.77 -26.05 -22.39
CA ASN A 38 5.02 -26.70 -22.79
C ASN A 38 5.85 -25.80 -23.71
N GLY A 39 7.06 -26.27 -24.02
CA GLY A 39 8.00 -25.59 -24.91
C GLY A 39 8.74 -24.44 -24.24
N GLU A 40 9.17 -23.48 -25.05
CA GLU A 40 9.84 -22.28 -24.57
C GLU A 40 8.93 -21.05 -24.71
N LEU A 41 9.00 -20.12 -23.76
CA LEU A 41 8.31 -18.83 -23.90
C LEU A 41 8.95 -18.01 -25.02
N ALA A 42 8.15 -17.56 -25.98
CA ALA A 42 8.62 -16.62 -26.99
C ALA A 42 9.09 -15.32 -26.33
N ARG A 43 10.12 -14.70 -26.91
CA ARG A 43 10.70 -13.43 -26.43
C ARG A 43 9.63 -12.35 -26.26
N GLU A 44 8.77 -12.22 -27.26
CA GLU A 44 7.69 -11.24 -27.32
C GLU A 44 6.65 -11.46 -26.22
N LEU A 45 6.39 -12.73 -25.86
CA LEU A 45 5.49 -13.06 -24.76
C LEU A 45 6.10 -12.65 -23.42
N VAL A 46 7.40 -12.86 -23.21
CA VAL A 46 8.08 -12.40 -21.98
C VAL A 46 8.02 -10.89 -21.85
N LEU A 47 8.27 -10.15 -22.93
CA LEU A 47 8.18 -8.68 -22.95
C LEU A 47 6.75 -8.19 -22.67
N ARG A 48 5.75 -8.76 -23.36
CA ARG A 48 4.32 -8.44 -23.15
C ARG A 48 3.88 -8.77 -21.73
N PHE A 49 4.32 -9.89 -21.18
CA PHE A 49 4.06 -10.26 -19.79
C PHE A 49 4.65 -9.21 -18.85
N CYS A 50 5.96 -8.98 -18.90
CA CYS A 50 6.66 -8.12 -17.93
C CYS A 50 6.12 -6.69 -17.96
N THR A 51 5.94 -6.11 -19.14
CA THR A 51 5.41 -4.75 -19.29
C THR A 51 3.96 -4.63 -18.87
N GLY A 52 3.13 -5.60 -19.27
CA GLY A 52 1.70 -5.62 -18.96
C GLY A 52 1.42 -5.82 -17.47
N ILE A 53 2.04 -6.83 -16.86
CA ILE A 53 1.82 -7.10 -15.43
C ILE A 53 2.36 -5.99 -14.54
N SER A 54 3.46 -5.32 -14.93
CA SER A 54 3.98 -4.16 -14.18
C SER A 54 2.95 -3.03 -14.10
N LYS A 55 2.30 -2.71 -15.23
CA LYS A 55 1.24 -1.70 -15.28
C LYS A 55 0.02 -2.12 -14.45
N ALA A 56 -0.36 -3.39 -14.57
CA ALA A 56 -1.47 -3.97 -13.82
C ALA A 56 -1.26 -3.93 -12.29
N LEU A 57 -0.08 -4.33 -11.80
CA LEU A 57 0.22 -4.34 -10.37
C LEU A 57 0.20 -2.94 -9.73
N LEU A 58 0.49 -1.91 -10.53
CA LEU A 58 0.46 -0.51 -10.11
C LEU A 58 -0.89 0.17 -10.38
N SER A 59 -1.86 -0.55 -10.96
CA SER A 59 -3.20 -0.04 -11.18
C SER A 59 -3.97 0.15 -9.87
N SER A 60 -4.90 1.10 -9.84
CA SER A 60 -5.77 1.32 -8.67
C SER A 60 -6.52 0.05 -8.28
N VAL A 61 -6.98 -0.76 -9.23
CA VAL A 61 -7.73 -2.00 -8.96
C VAL A 61 -6.92 -2.98 -8.12
N VAL A 62 -5.66 -3.24 -8.48
CA VAL A 62 -4.81 -4.17 -7.73
C VAL A 62 -4.34 -3.53 -6.42
N LEU A 63 -4.02 -2.24 -6.43
CA LEU A 63 -3.62 -1.52 -5.21
C LEU A 63 -4.75 -1.50 -4.17
N GLU A 64 -5.99 -1.27 -4.56
CA GLU A 64 -7.14 -1.32 -3.63
C GLU A 64 -7.31 -2.72 -3.03
N LYS A 65 -7.18 -3.78 -3.84
CA LYS A 65 -7.15 -5.16 -3.32
C LYS A 65 -6.03 -5.36 -2.30
N LEU A 66 -4.82 -4.86 -2.58
CA LEU A 66 -3.68 -4.94 -1.66
C LEU A 66 -3.86 -4.11 -0.38
N VAL A 67 -4.55 -2.97 -0.46
CA VAL A 67 -4.84 -2.09 0.67
C VAL A 67 -5.82 -2.76 1.63
N VAL A 68 -6.86 -3.40 1.10
CA VAL A 68 -7.87 -4.12 1.90
C VAL A 68 -7.34 -5.43 2.47
N SER A 69 -6.35 -6.05 1.80
CA SER A 69 -5.75 -7.31 2.25
C SER A 69 -4.86 -7.13 3.47
N ILE A 70 -4.78 -8.18 4.29
CA ILE A 70 -3.86 -8.30 5.42
C ILE A 70 -2.42 -8.17 4.89
N PRO A 71 -1.50 -7.43 5.55
CA PRO A 71 -0.14 -7.20 5.06
C PRO A 71 0.61 -8.48 4.68
N GLU A 72 0.44 -9.55 5.47
CA GLU A 72 1.04 -10.87 5.29
C GLU A 72 0.53 -11.58 4.01
N GLU A 73 -0.68 -11.24 3.55
CA GLU A 73 -1.30 -11.81 2.35
C GLU A 73 -0.98 -11.01 1.08
N ALA A 74 -0.44 -9.79 1.20
CA ALA A 74 -0.12 -8.93 0.06
C ALA A 74 0.73 -9.64 -1.02
N PRO A 75 1.77 -10.43 -0.68
CA PRO A 75 2.51 -11.20 -1.68
C PRO A 75 1.64 -12.19 -2.45
N ALA A 76 0.70 -12.86 -1.77
CA ALA A 76 -0.20 -13.84 -2.40
C ALA A 76 -1.17 -13.17 -3.38
N VAL A 77 -1.62 -11.94 -3.09
CA VAL A 77 -2.45 -11.14 -4.01
C VAL A 77 -1.67 -10.78 -5.28
N CYS A 78 -0.41 -10.34 -5.14
CA CYS A 78 0.45 -10.06 -6.30
C CYS A 78 0.69 -11.31 -7.16
N VAL A 79 0.97 -12.46 -6.53
CA VAL A 79 1.17 -13.74 -7.23
C VAL A 79 -0.12 -14.16 -7.95
N ARG A 80 -1.28 -13.99 -7.33
CA ARG A 80 -2.57 -14.28 -7.96
C ARG A 80 -2.78 -13.43 -9.21
N ALA A 81 -2.53 -12.12 -9.13
CA ALA A 81 -2.63 -11.21 -10.28
C ALA A 81 -1.65 -11.61 -11.41
N GLN A 82 -0.42 -12.00 -11.07
CA GLN A 82 0.56 -12.49 -12.05
C GLN A 82 0.08 -13.75 -12.77
N ARG A 83 -0.48 -14.72 -12.03
CA ARG A 83 -1.00 -15.97 -12.60
C ARG A 83 -2.24 -15.73 -13.47
N GLU A 84 -3.16 -14.88 -13.03
CA GLU A 84 -4.32 -14.47 -13.85
C GLU A 84 -3.86 -13.81 -15.15
N TYR A 85 -2.82 -12.97 -15.09
CA TYR A 85 -2.26 -12.32 -16.28
C TYR A 85 -1.55 -13.29 -17.22
N LEU A 86 -0.94 -14.37 -16.71
CA LEU A 86 -0.41 -15.44 -17.56
C LEU A 86 -1.53 -16.12 -18.36
N GLU A 87 -2.64 -16.49 -17.71
CA GLU A 87 -3.76 -17.11 -18.43
C GLU A 87 -4.41 -16.15 -19.42
N HIS A 88 -4.44 -14.86 -19.11
CA HIS A 88 -4.88 -13.82 -20.04
C HIS A 88 -4.02 -13.78 -21.32
N LEU A 89 -2.73 -14.06 -21.20
CA LEU A 89 -1.80 -14.18 -22.33
C LEU A 89 -1.80 -15.57 -22.99
N GLY A 90 -2.68 -16.49 -22.59
CA GLY A 90 -2.75 -17.83 -23.14
C GLY A 90 -1.70 -18.79 -22.59
N ILE A 91 -1.16 -18.52 -21.39
CA ILE A 91 -0.12 -19.32 -20.74
C ILE A 91 -0.71 -20.00 -19.50
N GLU A 92 -0.45 -21.30 -19.33
CA GLU A 92 -0.87 -22.04 -18.13
C GLU A 92 -0.13 -21.49 -16.89
N MET A 93 -0.87 -21.30 -15.79
CA MET A 93 -0.39 -20.55 -14.61
C MET A 93 0.90 -21.11 -14.01
N GLU A 94 0.91 -22.41 -13.69
CA GLU A 94 2.02 -23.02 -12.96
C GLU A 94 3.25 -23.19 -13.86
N TRP A 95 3.02 -23.64 -15.09
CA TRP A 95 4.06 -23.73 -16.11
C TRP A 95 4.67 -22.36 -16.42
N GLY A 96 3.83 -21.33 -16.60
CA GLY A 96 4.28 -19.96 -16.88
C GLY A 96 5.14 -19.39 -15.75
N CYS A 97 4.75 -19.61 -14.48
CA CYS A 97 5.58 -19.22 -13.34
C CYS A 97 6.96 -19.90 -13.34
N GLN A 98 7.01 -21.21 -13.66
CA GLN A 98 8.28 -21.94 -13.75
C GLN A 98 9.15 -21.46 -14.92
N ALA A 99 8.53 -21.19 -16.07
CA ALA A 99 9.22 -20.68 -17.25
C ALA A 99 9.78 -19.27 -17.01
N LEU A 100 9.01 -18.38 -16.37
CA LEU A 100 9.45 -17.03 -16.00
C LEU A 100 10.63 -17.04 -15.01
N ALA A 101 10.69 -18.01 -14.11
CA ALA A 101 11.83 -18.14 -13.18
C ALA A 101 13.17 -18.40 -13.89
N ARG A 102 13.14 -18.91 -15.14
CA ARG A 102 14.33 -19.18 -15.97
C ARG A 102 14.71 -18.02 -16.89
N VAL A 103 13.90 -16.96 -16.96
CA VAL A 103 14.14 -15.80 -17.86
C VAL A 103 15.53 -15.19 -17.67
N PRO A 104 16.02 -14.90 -16.44
CA PRO A 104 17.33 -14.30 -16.26
C PRO A 104 18.51 -15.13 -16.79
N GLN A 105 18.37 -16.45 -16.79
CA GLN A 105 19.40 -17.35 -17.30
C GLN A 105 19.30 -17.47 -18.83
N ARG A 106 18.08 -17.58 -19.36
CA ARG A 106 17.84 -17.80 -20.80
C ARG A 106 18.05 -16.56 -21.65
N PHE A 107 17.72 -15.38 -21.13
CA PHE A 107 17.78 -14.10 -21.85
C PHE A 107 18.88 -13.19 -21.29
N ALA A 108 19.96 -13.76 -20.73
CA ALA A 108 21.02 -12.99 -20.07
C ALA A 108 21.64 -11.92 -20.99
N ASP A 109 21.79 -12.22 -22.28
CA ASP A 109 22.38 -11.33 -23.28
C ASP A 109 21.34 -10.42 -23.97
N ASP A 110 20.04 -10.60 -23.68
CA ASP A 110 18.96 -9.77 -24.23
C ASP A 110 18.66 -8.60 -23.29
N GLY A 111 19.30 -7.47 -23.55
CA GLY A 111 19.20 -6.27 -22.72
C GLY A 111 17.76 -5.76 -22.56
N GLU A 112 16.92 -5.87 -23.58
CA GLU A 112 15.53 -5.41 -23.55
C GLU A 112 14.68 -6.30 -22.64
N VAL A 113 14.79 -7.63 -22.80
CA VAL A 113 14.09 -8.59 -21.94
C VAL A 113 14.53 -8.44 -20.49
N MET A 114 15.82 -8.31 -20.24
CA MET A 114 16.35 -8.14 -18.88
C MET A 114 15.93 -6.82 -18.25
N GLN A 115 15.84 -5.73 -19.02
CA GLN A 115 15.32 -4.46 -18.54
C GLN A 115 13.83 -4.55 -18.19
N ALA A 116 13.02 -5.17 -19.05
CA ALA A 116 11.60 -5.39 -18.79
C ALA A 116 11.37 -6.27 -17.55
N PHE A 117 12.17 -7.34 -17.40
CA PHE A 117 12.12 -8.23 -16.25
C PHE A 117 12.52 -7.52 -14.95
N LYS A 118 13.56 -6.68 -14.96
CA LYS A 118 13.92 -5.81 -13.82
C LYS A 118 12.77 -4.88 -13.46
N GLY A 119 12.17 -4.22 -14.44
CA GLY A 119 10.99 -3.36 -14.25
C GLY A 119 9.83 -4.09 -13.58
N PHE A 120 9.56 -5.32 -14.02
CA PHE A 120 8.57 -6.21 -13.38
C PHE A 120 8.88 -6.50 -11.91
N THR A 121 10.12 -6.90 -11.59
CA THR A 121 10.49 -7.17 -10.18
C THR A 121 10.38 -5.93 -9.29
N LEU A 122 10.70 -4.75 -9.84
CA LEU A 122 10.55 -3.48 -9.15
C LEU A 122 9.08 -3.14 -8.93
N ALA A 123 8.23 -3.27 -9.95
CA ALA A 123 6.79 -3.00 -9.86
C ALA A 123 6.11 -3.85 -8.78
N CYS A 124 6.51 -5.11 -8.62
CA CYS A 124 6.01 -5.96 -7.54
C CYS A 124 6.35 -5.39 -6.16
N THR A 125 7.60 -4.98 -5.94
CA THR A 125 8.03 -4.36 -4.67
C THR A 125 7.28 -3.05 -4.42
N LEU A 126 7.21 -2.18 -5.43
CA LEU A 126 6.55 -0.88 -5.34
C LEU A 126 5.05 -0.99 -5.08
N SER A 127 4.36 -1.98 -5.65
CA SER A 127 2.93 -2.18 -5.43
C SER A 127 2.61 -2.44 -3.96
N VAL A 128 3.39 -3.29 -3.29
CA VAL A 128 3.23 -3.60 -1.86
C VAL A 128 3.57 -2.39 -0.99
N GLN A 129 4.67 -1.69 -1.29
CA GLN A 129 5.05 -0.46 -0.57
C GLN A 129 3.98 0.62 -0.68
N LYS A 130 3.45 0.85 -1.89
CA LYS A 130 2.40 1.83 -2.15
C LYS A 130 1.10 1.46 -1.42
N ALA A 131 0.70 0.18 -1.44
CA ALA A 131 -0.44 -0.27 -0.68
C ALA A 131 -0.25 -0.07 0.84
N SER A 132 0.96 -0.32 1.36
CA SER A 132 1.27 -0.04 2.77
C SER A 132 1.16 1.44 3.11
N ALA A 133 1.69 2.33 2.26
CA ALA A 133 1.57 3.78 2.46
C ALA A 133 0.11 4.23 2.46
N MET A 134 -0.69 3.75 1.50
CA MET A 134 -2.13 4.03 1.43
C MET A 134 -2.89 3.55 2.68
N ARG A 135 -2.53 2.40 3.26
CA ARG A 135 -3.11 1.94 4.54
C ARG A 135 -2.79 2.91 5.69
N SER A 136 -1.52 3.32 5.81
CA SER A 136 -1.11 4.28 6.84
C SER A 136 -1.82 5.62 6.72
N GLU A 137 -2.01 6.12 5.49
CA GLU A 137 -2.78 7.34 5.23
C GLU A 137 -4.26 7.18 5.61
N ARG A 138 -4.88 6.04 5.33
CA ARG A 138 -6.27 5.76 5.74
C ARG A 138 -6.42 5.70 7.26
N ALA A 139 -5.49 5.05 7.94
CA ALA A 139 -5.45 5.01 9.41
C ALA A 139 -5.32 6.42 10.00
N ALA A 140 -4.36 7.22 9.50
CA ALA A 140 -4.17 8.60 9.97
C ALA A 140 -5.42 9.48 9.76
N ARG A 141 -6.17 9.27 8.67
CA ARG A 141 -7.44 9.99 8.43
C ARG A 141 -8.53 9.58 9.42
N ALA A 142 -8.62 8.28 9.76
CA ALA A 142 -9.58 7.80 10.74
C ALA A 142 -9.33 8.39 12.14
N ASP A 143 -8.06 8.48 12.55
CA ASP A 143 -7.67 9.08 13.84
C ASP A 143 -8.07 10.57 13.93
N VAL A 144 -7.90 11.31 12.82
CA VAL A 144 -8.30 12.74 12.74
C VAL A 144 -9.82 12.89 12.84
N GLU A 145 -10.59 12.01 12.20
CA GLU A 145 -12.05 12.03 12.25
C GLU A 145 -12.59 11.66 13.64
N GLU A 146 -11.99 10.65 14.29
CA GLU A 146 -12.31 10.29 15.66
C GLU A 146 -11.99 11.43 16.63
N THR A 147 -10.87 12.11 16.45
CA THR A 147 -10.48 13.28 17.25
C THR A 147 -11.47 14.43 17.07
N LYS A 148 -11.90 14.72 15.84
CA LYS A 148 -12.95 15.74 15.57
C LYS A 148 -14.26 15.41 16.27
N SER A 149 -14.67 14.14 16.27
CA SER A 149 -15.89 13.70 16.96
C SER A 149 -15.80 13.89 18.47
N LYS A 150 -14.65 13.59 19.08
CA LYS A 150 -14.40 13.78 20.52
C LYS A 150 -14.30 15.26 20.93
N VAL A 151 -13.71 16.11 20.08
CA VAL A 151 -13.59 17.56 20.31
C VAL A 151 -14.93 18.31 20.12
N GLY A 152 -15.95 17.65 19.57
CA GLY A 152 -17.32 18.17 19.46
C GLY A 152 -18.01 18.45 20.80
N ARG A 153 -17.50 17.94 21.93
CA ARG A 153 -17.83 18.49 23.25
C ARG A 153 -17.06 19.78 23.42
N LYS A 154 -17.67 20.90 22.99
CA LYS A 154 -17.14 22.25 23.17
C LYS A 154 -16.59 22.37 24.60
N GLN A 155 -15.26 22.39 24.75
CA GLN A 155 -14.60 22.61 26.04
C GLN A 155 -14.97 23.98 26.61
N PHE A 156 -15.41 24.89 25.73
CA PHE A 156 -15.85 26.22 26.08
C PHE A 156 -17.34 26.34 25.78
N ALA A 157 -18.13 26.73 26.78
CA ALA A 157 -19.51 27.14 26.55
C ALA A 157 -19.54 28.22 25.44
N ALA A 158 -20.57 28.20 24.60
CA ALA A 158 -20.76 29.28 23.64
C ALA A 158 -20.78 30.61 24.42
N ALA A 159 -20.01 31.60 23.97
CA ALA A 159 -20.02 32.91 24.60
C ALA A 159 -21.46 33.42 24.65
N ALA A 160 -21.95 33.81 25.83
CA ALA A 160 -23.35 34.16 26.06
C ALA A 160 -23.76 35.52 25.45
N GLY A 161 -22.94 36.12 24.59
CA GLY A 161 -23.15 37.46 24.06
C GLY A 161 -22.87 37.57 22.55
N PRO A 162 -23.38 38.63 21.91
CA PRO A 162 -23.11 38.90 20.50
C PRO A 162 -21.59 39.06 20.28
N LEU A 163 -21.09 38.46 19.20
CA LEU A 163 -19.71 38.64 18.76
C LEU A 163 -19.50 40.14 18.49
N GLN A 164 -18.61 40.79 19.23
CA GLN A 164 -18.20 42.16 18.92
C GLN A 164 -17.54 42.18 17.54
N SER A 165 -18.21 42.78 16.56
CA SER A 165 -17.72 42.93 15.18
C SER A 165 -17.00 44.27 14.93
N SER A 166 -17.06 45.20 15.88
CA SER A 166 -16.42 46.51 15.79
C SER A 166 -15.98 47.01 17.16
N GLY A 167 -14.72 47.38 17.28
CA GLY A 167 -14.10 47.93 18.48
C GLY A 167 -12.60 47.62 18.50
N GLU A 168 -11.77 48.57 18.89
CA GLU A 168 -10.36 48.29 19.17
C GLU A 168 -10.28 47.25 20.29
N VAL A 169 -9.45 46.22 20.11
CA VAL A 169 -9.19 45.23 21.16
C VAL A 169 -8.48 45.96 22.30
N GLY A 170 -9.25 46.40 23.28
CA GLY A 170 -8.72 47.11 24.43
C GLY A 170 -7.61 46.29 25.10
N ARG A 171 -6.54 46.97 25.53
CA ARG A 171 -5.36 46.36 26.17
C ARG A 171 -5.74 45.33 27.23
N GLU A 172 -6.77 45.60 28.03
CA GLU A 172 -7.23 44.72 29.11
C GLU A 172 -7.79 43.39 28.60
N LEU A 173 -8.51 43.40 27.47
CA LEU A 173 -9.04 42.21 26.83
C LEU A 173 -7.90 41.38 26.23
N LEU A 174 -6.93 42.03 25.60
CA LEU A 174 -5.74 41.39 25.06
C LEU A 174 -4.92 40.71 26.17
N LEU A 175 -4.71 41.40 27.29
CA LEU A 175 -4.01 40.83 28.45
C LEU A 175 -4.75 39.63 29.02
N ARG A 176 -6.07 39.72 29.23
CA ARG A 176 -6.89 38.59 29.69
C ARG A 176 -6.81 37.40 28.75
N PHE A 177 -6.85 37.65 27.44
CA PHE A 177 -6.69 36.60 26.43
C PHE A 177 -5.30 35.95 26.53
N CYS A 178 -4.22 36.74 26.53
CA CYS A 178 -2.85 36.25 26.64
C CYS A 178 -2.63 35.43 27.91
N PHE A 179 -3.11 35.90 29.08
CA PHE A 179 -3.02 35.14 30.32
C PHE A 179 -3.84 33.85 30.27
N GLY A 180 -5.03 33.87 29.66
CA GLY A 180 -5.84 32.68 29.44
C GLY A 180 -5.12 31.63 28.58
N VAL A 181 -4.51 32.06 27.48
CA VAL A 181 -3.74 31.19 26.58
C VAL A 181 -2.52 30.61 27.30
N VAL A 182 -1.74 31.44 28.00
CA VAL A 182 -0.56 30.98 28.76
C VAL A 182 -0.99 29.97 29.83
N ARG A 183 -2.05 30.25 30.58
CA ARG A 183 -2.57 29.32 31.60
C ARG A 183 -3.05 28.00 30.98
N ALA A 184 -3.69 28.04 29.82
CA ALA A 184 -4.12 26.84 29.10
C ALA A 184 -2.91 26.01 28.59
N LEU A 185 -1.90 26.67 28.02
CA LEU A 185 -0.66 26.03 27.56
C LEU A 185 0.15 25.43 28.70
N LEU A 186 0.12 26.08 29.87
CA LEU A 186 0.77 25.58 31.09
C LEU A 186 -0.10 24.61 31.88
N SER A 187 -1.29 24.24 31.40
CA SER A 187 -2.11 23.25 32.10
C SER A 187 -1.48 21.86 32.05
N GLU A 188 -1.56 21.14 33.17
CA GLU A 188 -1.11 19.73 33.31
C GLU A 188 -1.45 18.82 32.11
N PRO A 189 -2.68 18.81 31.55
CA PRO A 189 -2.97 17.94 30.41
C PRO A 189 -2.18 18.31 29.14
N VAL A 190 -1.91 19.59 28.91
CA VAL A 190 -1.10 20.04 27.75
C VAL A 190 0.36 19.69 27.97
N GLN A 191 0.88 19.88 29.19
CA GLN A 191 2.25 19.50 29.52
C GLN A 191 2.46 17.99 29.41
N ALA A 192 1.52 17.18 29.89
CA ALA A 192 1.56 15.72 29.77
C ALA A 192 1.53 15.26 28.30
N MET A 193 0.74 15.93 27.45
CA MET A 193 0.70 15.64 26.01
C MET A 193 2.03 15.98 25.31
N LEU A 194 2.65 17.10 25.67
CA LEU A 194 3.95 17.51 25.14
C LEU A 194 5.06 16.55 25.58
N ALA A 195 5.04 16.10 26.84
CA ALA A 195 5.98 15.11 27.36
C ALA A 195 5.81 13.74 26.68
N ALA A 196 4.57 13.26 26.52
CA ALA A 196 4.31 12.02 25.80
C ALA A 196 4.78 12.07 24.34
N LYS A 197 4.62 13.23 23.68
CA LYS A 197 5.11 13.42 22.31
C LYS A 197 6.63 13.38 22.23
N SER A 198 7.35 14.07 23.12
CA SER A 198 8.81 14.07 23.11
C SER A 198 9.40 12.67 23.40
N GLU A 199 8.77 11.89 24.28
CA GLU A 199 9.13 10.50 24.51
C GLU A 199 8.91 9.62 23.27
N SER A 200 7.81 9.83 22.54
CA SER A 200 7.53 9.08 21.31
C SER A 200 8.55 9.39 20.20
N GLU A 201 8.95 10.65 20.06
CA GLU A 201 9.97 11.08 19.09
C GLU A 201 11.36 10.55 19.45
N ALA A 202 11.72 10.56 20.75
CA ALA A 202 12.96 9.98 21.24
C ALA A 202 13.04 8.46 20.98
N ARG A 203 11.94 7.73 21.20
CA ARG A 203 11.85 6.30 20.89
C ARG A 203 11.97 6.04 19.39
N ALA A 204 11.28 6.83 18.55
CA ALA A 204 11.37 6.70 17.10
C ALA A 204 12.78 6.99 16.56
N ALA A 205 13.52 7.94 17.17
CA ALA A 205 14.90 8.22 16.82
C ALA A 205 15.84 7.06 17.19
N CYS A 206 15.65 6.42 18.35
CA CYS A 206 16.49 5.31 18.79
C CYS A 206 16.37 4.08 17.87
N VAL A 207 15.16 3.78 17.38
CA VAL A 207 14.90 2.67 16.44
C VAL A 207 15.57 2.88 15.07
N ARG A 208 15.82 4.13 14.65
CA ARG A 208 16.49 4.41 13.35
C ARG A 208 18.00 4.22 13.37
N VAL A 209 18.62 4.06 14.55
CA VAL A 209 20.08 3.95 14.71
C VAL A 209 20.55 2.49 14.81
N GLN A 210 19.62 1.53 14.85
CA GLN A 210 19.90 0.09 14.87
C GLN A 210 19.70 -0.55 13.49
#